data_AF-A0A6I7WUZ9-F1
#
_entry.id   AF-A0A6I7WUZ9-F1
#
_cell.length_a   1.000
_cell.length_b   1.000
_cell.length_c   1.000
_cell.angle_alpha   90.00
_cell.angle_beta   90.00
_cell.angle_gamma   90.00
#
_symmetry.space_group_name_H-M   'P 1'
#
loop_
_entity.id
_entity.type
_entity.pdbx_description
1 polymer ?
#
loop_
_entity_poly.entity_id
_entity_poly.type
_entity_poly.pdbx_seq_one_letter_code
_entity_poly.pdbx_strand_id
1 'polypeptide(L)' 'MTNLTANNFWNTDLEDVEAVFLPKGMKITDLPVTLDERIPTQGSVILDKTININDEVKTPSLIQKFMYFMFK' A
#
# COMPACT_ATOMS: atom_id res chain seq x y z
N MET A 1 10.08 4.18 -29.46
CA MET A 1 9.38 4.23 -28.17
C MET A 1 8.83 2.85 -27.94
N THR A 2 9.44 2.11 -27.01
CA THR A 2 9.24 0.68 -26.82
C THR A 2 7.96 0.47 -25.99
N ASN A 3 7.06 -0.42 -26.42
CA ASN A 3 5.82 -0.69 -25.68
C ASN A 3 6.11 -1.66 -24.54
N LEU A 4 6.21 -1.14 -23.32
CA LEU A 4 6.59 -1.91 -22.13
C LEU A 4 5.44 -2.79 -21.65
N THR A 5 5.72 -4.06 -21.43
CA THR A 5 4.76 -5.06 -20.93
C THR A 5 5.40 -5.90 -19.84
N ALA A 6 4.59 -6.58 -19.02
CA ALA A 6 5.11 -7.46 -17.97
C ALA A 6 6.06 -8.56 -18.51
N ASN A 7 5.86 -8.99 -19.75
CA ASN A 7 6.64 -10.07 -20.36
C ASN A 7 8.00 -9.60 -20.92
N ASN A 8 8.14 -8.31 -21.24
CA ASN A 8 9.37 -7.78 -21.85
C ASN A 8 10.17 -6.86 -20.91
N PHE A 9 9.62 -6.52 -19.74
CA PHE A 9 10.24 -5.61 -18.77
C PHE A 9 11.71 -5.95 -18.48
N TRP A 10 11.99 -7.20 -18.12
CA TRP A 10 13.34 -7.65 -17.75
C TRP A 10 14.32 -7.78 -18.93
N ASN A 11 13.79 -7.76 -20.16
CA ASN A 11 14.57 -7.88 -21.39
C ASN A 11 14.58 -6.56 -22.18
N THR A 12 14.23 -5.44 -21.55
CA THR A 12 14.25 -4.11 -22.16
C THR A 12 15.41 -3.32 -21.59
N ASP A 13 16.08 -2.54 -22.43
CA ASP A 13 17.18 -1.69 -22.00
C ASP A 13 16.71 -0.65 -20.97
N LEU A 14 17.58 -0.34 -20.01
CA LEU A 14 17.24 0.59 -18.93
C LEU A 14 16.82 1.96 -19.47
N GLU A 15 17.46 2.45 -20.54
CA GLU A 15 17.13 3.74 -21.17
C GLU A 15 15.68 3.77 -21.70
N ASP A 16 15.20 2.64 -22.25
CA ASP A 16 13.84 2.49 -22.74
C ASP A 16 12.83 2.41 -21.59
N VAL A 17 13.20 1.75 -20.49
CA VAL A 17 12.39 1.70 -19.27
C VAL A 17 12.28 3.10 -18.65
N GLU A 18 13.39 3.82 -18.53
CA GLU A 18 13.45 5.18 -17.98
C GLU A 18 12.58 6.14 -18.80
N ALA A 19 12.62 6.07 -20.13
CA ALA A 19 11.82 6.94 -21.01
C ALA A 19 10.30 6.77 -20.86
N VAL A 20 9.83 5.65 -20.29
CA VAL A 20 8.41 5.41 -20.02
C VAL A 20 7.95 6.08 -18.72
N PHE A 21 8.81 6.10 -17.70
CA PHE A 21 8.44 6.53 -16.35
C PHE A 21 8.99 7.91 -15.96
N LEU A 22 10.04 8.38 -16.64
CA LEU A 22 10.75 9.60 -16.29
C LEU A 22 10.60 10.67 -17.39
N PRO A 23 10.69 11.96 -17.02
CA PRO A 23 10.81 13.05 -17.98
C PRO A 23 11.97 12.82 -18.96
N LYS A 24 11.81 13.27 -20.21
CA LYS A 24 12.81 13.09 -21.26
C LYS A 24 14.19 13.60 -20.84
N GLY A 25 15.19 12.71 -20.87
CA GLY A 25 16.58 13.02 -20.53
C GLY A 25 16.92 12.91 -19.04
N MET A 26 15.98 12.52 -18.19
CA MET A 26 16.20 12.24 -16.77
C MET A 26 16.53 10.75 -16.58
N LYS A 27 17.59 10.45 -15.84
CA LYS A 27 17.98 9.09 -15.47
C LYS A 27 17.47 8.74 -14.08
N ILE A 28 17.39 7.45 -13.77
CA ILE A 28 17.04 6.97 -12.43
C ILE A 28 18.03 7.48 -11.38
N THR A 29 19.30 7.65 -11.75
CA THR A 29 20.37 8.16 -10.88
C THR A 29 20.23 9.62 -10.53
N ASP A 30 19.40 10.37 -11.27
CA ASP A 30 19.15 11.78 -11.02
C ASP A 30 18.03 11.99 -9.98
N LEU A 31 17.32 10.91 -9.60
CA LEU A 31 16.28 10.97 -8.58
C LEU A 31 16.88 11.18 -7.19
N PRO A 32 16.20 11.96 -6.33
CA PRO A 32 16.64 12.17 -4.97
C PRO A 32 16.67 10.84 -4.19
N VAL A 33 17.82 10.54 -3.59
CA VAL A 33 18.02 9.35 -2.75
C VAL A 33 17.57 9.56 -1.30
N THR A 34 17.23 10.78 -0.94
CA THR A 34 16.73 11.14 0.38
C THR A 34 15.23 10.87 0.47
N LEU A 35 14.78 10.26 1.57
CA LEU A 35 13.36 10.16 1.87
C LEU A 35 12.76 11.57 1.97
N ASP A 36 11.74 11.84 1.16
CA ASP A 36 10.92 13.04 1.31
C ASP A 36 10.14 12.92 2.63
N GLU A 37 10.39 13.83 3.58
CA GLU A 37 9.70 13.86 4.88
C GLU A 37 8.18 14.04 4.76
N ARG A 38 7.66 14.39 3.57
CA ARG A 38 6.23 14.45 3.27
C ARG A 38 5.58 13.07 3.13
N ILE A 39 6.35 12.01 2.93
CA ILE A 39 5.81 10.64 2.90
C ILE A 39 5.81 10.13 4.34
N PRO A 40 4.64 9.87 4.93
CA PRO A 40 4.59 9.41 6.31
C PRO A 40 5.22 8.01 6.34
N THR A 41 5.96 7.70 7.40
CA THR A 41 6.71 6.43 7.51
C THR A 41 5.79 5.27 7.13
N GLN A 42 6.24 4.29 6.34
CA GLN A 42 5.35 3.24 5.77
C GLN A 42 4.42 2.57 6.79
N GLY A 43 4.79 2.53 8.08
CA GLY A 43 3.93 2.05 9.17
C GLY A 43 2.69 2.91 9.47
N SER A 44 2.71 4.21 9.21
CA SER A 44 1.59 5.14 9.43
C SER A 44 0.41 4.90 8.48
N VAL A 45 0.68 4.50 7.23
CA VAL A 45 -0.35 4.20 6.21
C VAL A 45 -1.15 2.96 6.58
N ILE A 46 -0.54 2.03 7.34
CA ILE A 46 -1.21 0.83 7.84
C ILE A 46 -2.09 1.17 9.04
N LEU A 47 -1.62 2.05 9.94
CA LEU A 47 -2.33 2.45 11.16
C LEU A 47 -3.58 3.29 10.90
N ASP A 48 -3.61 4.08 9.83
CA ASP A 48 -4.78 4.89 9.46
C ASP A 48 -5.93 4.04 8.88
N LYS A 49 -5.64 2.80 8.46
CA LYS A 49 -6.63 1.85 7.92
C LYS A 49 -7.03 0.75 8.91
N THR A 50 -6.38 0.66 10.06
CA THR A 50 -6.74 -0.30 11.10
C THR A 50 -7.75 0.31 12.05
N ILE A 51 -9.01 -0.12 11.91
CA ILE A 51 -10.04 0.06 12.93
C ILE A 51 -9.59 -0.63 14.22
N ASN A 52 -9.69 0.06 15.35
CA ASN A 52 -9.52 -0.59 16.65
C ASN A 52 -10.73 -1.50 16.89
N ILE A 53 -10.56 -2.79 16.66
CA ILE A 53 -11.62 -3.80 16.80
C ILE A 53 -12.23 -3.77 18.20
N ASN A 54 -11.47 -3.40 19.24
CA ASN A 54 -11.99 -3.26 20.60
C ASN A 54 -12.97 -2.09 20.76
N ASP A 55 -12.82 -1.04 19.95
CA ASP A 55 -13.71 0.13 19.96
C ASP A 55 -14.96 -0.10 19.10
N GLU A 56 -14.85 -0.84 18.00
CA GLU A 56 -15.97 -1.12 17.09
C GLU A 56 -16.80 -2.35 17.49
N VAL A 57 -16.16 -3.42 17.97
CA VAL A 57 -16.85 -4.65 18.35
C VAL A 57 -17.20 -4.61 19.84
N LYS A 58 -18.40 -4.11 20.13
CA LYS A 58 -18.97 -4.19 21.48
C LYS A 58 -19.14 -5.66 21.86
N THR A 59 -18.38 -6.10 22.86
CA THR A 59 -18.53 -7.46 23.41
C THR A 59 -19.97 -7.65 23.87
N PRO A 60 -20.65 -8.74 23.46
CA PRO A 60 -22.04 -8.96 23.85
C PRO A 60 -22.12 -9.09 25.36
N SER A 61 -23.11 -8.40 25.94
CA SER A 61 -23.36 -8.43 27.38
C SER A 61 -23.67 -9.86 27.84
N LEU A 62 -23.47 -10.15 29.13
CA LEU A 62 -23.77 -11.46 29.71
C LEU A 62 -25.22 -11.90 29.43
N ILE A 63 -26.15 -10.94 29.37
CA ILE A 63 -27.57 -11.17 29.06
C ILE A 63 -27.74 -11.60 27.58
N GLN A 64 -27.03 -10.95 26.65
CA GLN A 64 -27.07 -11.34 25.23
C GLN A 64 -26.48 -12.72 25.00
N LYS A 65 -25.40 -13.08 25.73
CA LYS A 65 -24.83 -14.43 25.68
C LYS A 65 -25.79 -15.49 26.24
N PHE A 66 -26.50 -15.17 27.33
CA PHE A 66 -27.50 -16.05 27.92
C PHE A 66 -28.72 -16.27 27.01
N MET A 67 -29.24 -15.19 26.40
CA MET A 67 -30.34 -15.26 25.44
C MET A 67 -29.96 -16.10 24.21
N TYR A 68 -28.76 -15.93 23.66
CA TYR A 68 -28.30 -16.74 22.52
C TYR A 68 -28.23 -18.24 22.86
N PHE A 69 -27.85 -18.59 24.09
CA PHE A 69 -27.77 -19.98 24.52
C PHE A 69 -29.16 -20.61 24.76
N MET A 70 -30.15 -19.80 25.16
CA MET A 70 -31.49 -20.30 25.47
C MET A 70 -32.38 -20.47 24.23
N PHE A 71 -32.13 -19.68 23.17
CA PHE A 71 -32.95 -19.65 21.95
C PHE A 71 -32.27 -20.29 20.72
N LYS A 72 -31.21 -21.06 20.93
CA LYS A 72 -30.55 -21.88 19.90
C LYS A 72 -30.85 -23.35 20.14
#